data_AF-A0A2H0WJR1-F1
#
_entry.id   AF-A0A2H0WJR1-F1
#
_cell.length_a   1.000
_cell.length_b   1.000
_cell.length_c   1.000
_cell.angle_alpha   90.00
_cell.angle_beta   90.00
_cell.angle_gamma   90.00
#
_symmetry.space_group_name_H-M   'P 1'
#
loop_
_entity.id
_entity.type
_entity.pdbx_description
1 polymer ?
#
loop_
_entity_poly.entity_id
_entity_poly.type
_entity_poly.pdbx_seq_one_letter_code
_entity_poly.pdbx_strand_id
1 'polypeptide(L)'
;MSCFFSPRSKLKTGIEVRPSFSVSQRTDRSEVLWSIKGLFGCGQIRYSKKDNTYKYEVRSLEDLNGKIIPHFNKFPLLSSKQKEVETFSVICSKVLNKEHLKAEGLKEIIEMSFSLNSGGSRRYSKEYILSKLKI
;
A
#
# COMPACT_ATOMS: atom_id res chain seq x y z
N MET A 1 -0.51 -0.71 -6.21
CA MET A 1 -0.05 -0.79 -4.81
C MET A 1 -0.13 0.61 -4.24
N SER A 2 -0.38 0.78 -2.94
CA SER A 2 -0.53 2.10 -2.35
C SER A 2 -0.06 2.13 -0.91
N CYS A 3 0.34 3.31 -0.45
CA CYS A 3 0.65 3.55 0.94
C CYS A 3 -0.27 4.66 1.47
N PHE A 4 -1.08 4.35 2.48
CA PHE A 4 -1.94 5.32 3.13
C PHE A 4 -1.28 5.82 4.42
N PHE A 5 -1.43 7.12 4.67
CA PHE A 5 -0.98 7.76 5.90
C PHE A 5 -2.19 8.23 6.71
N SER A 6 -2.20 7.92 8.00
CA SER A 6 -3.25 8.37 8.92
C SER A 6 -2.62 9.04 10.14
N PRO A 7 -2.92 10.32 10.42
CA PRO A 7 -2.52 10.94 11.67
C PRO A 7 -3.07 10.15 12.86
N ARG A 8 -2.19 9.76 13.78
CA ARG A 8 -2.51 9.04 15.02
C ARG A 8 -1.66 9.59 16.16
N SER A 9 -2.25 10.47 16.96
CA SER A 9 -1.58 11.17 18.06
C SER A 9 -0.94 10.24 19.10
N LYS A 10 -1.47 9.02 19.27
CA LYS A 10 -0.94 8.02 20.21
C LYS A 10 0.35 7.33 19.74
N LEU A 11 0.70 7.44 18.46
CA LEU A 11 1.95 6.87 17.95
C LEU A 11 3.12 7.81 18.22
N LYS A 12 4.33 7.26 18.35
CA LYS A 12 5.57 8.00 18.61
C LYS A 12 5.79 9.12 17.58
N THR A 13 5.71 8.78 16.31
CA THR A 13 5.86 9.72 15.19
C THR A 13 4.57 10.47 14.83
N GLY A 14 3.46 10.19 15.52
CA GLY A 14 2.16 10.84 15.27
C GLY A 14 1.43 10.39 14.00
N ILE A 15 1.99 9.47 13.22
CA ILE A 15 1.46 9.06 11.91
C ILE A 15 1.59 7.54 11.75
N GLU A 16 0.51 6.91 11.30
CA GLU A 16 0.48 5.50 10.94
C GLU A 16 0.71 5.34 9.44
N VAL A 17 1.62 4.44 9.08
CA VAL A 17 1.91 4.05 7.68
C VAL A 17 1.18 2.75 7.38
N ARG A 18 0.40 2.71 6.29
CA ARG A 18 -0.41 1.56 5.88
C ARG A 18 -0.15 1.20 4.42
N PRO A 19 0.90 0.43 4.12
CA PRO A 19 1.07 -0.14 2.79
C PRO A 19 -0.02 -1.17 2.50
N SER A 20 -0.48 -1.21 1.24
CA SER A 20 -1.47 -2.19 0.80
C SER A 20 -1.34 -2.49 -0.69
N PHE A 21 -1.64 -3.74 -1.04
CA PHE A 21 -1.91 -4.14 -2.41
C PHE A 21 -3.41 -4.40 -2.55
N SER A 22 -4.03 -3.88 -3.61
CA SER A 22 -5.42 -4.16 -3.87
C SER A 22 -5.77 -4.18 -5.34
N VAL A 23 -6.75 -5.01 -5.66
CA VAL A 23 -7.41 -5.08 -6.97
C VAL A 23 -8.90 -4.98 -6.73
N SER A 24 -9.57 -4.07 -7.44
CA SER A 24 -11.02 -3.89 -7.36
C SER A 24 -11.66 -4.27 -8.70
N GLN A 25 -12.84 -4.89 -8.63
CA GLN A 25 -13.61 -5.24 -9.82
C GLN A 25 -15.10 -5.06 -9.53
N ARG A 26 -15.88 -4.70 -10.56
CA ARG A 26 -17.34 -4.64 -10.43
C ARG A 26 -17.92 -6.02 -10.11
N THR A 27 -19.08 -6.04 -9.47
CA THR A 27 -19.74 -7.27 -9.03
C THR A 27 -19.95 -8.27 -10.17
N ASP A 28 -20.29 -7.80 -11.38
CA ASP A 28 -20.57 -8.60 -12.57
C ASP A 28 -19.34 -9.33 -13.16
N ARG A 29 -18.13 -9.07 -12.67
CA ARG A 29 -16.88 -9.67 -13.18
C ARG A 29 -15.91 -10.04 -12.07
N SER A 30 -16.44 -10.19 -10.85
CA SER A 30 -15.61 -10.20 -9.65
C SER A 30 -14.90 -11.54 -9.43
N GLU A 31 -15.33 -12.62 -10.08
CA GLU A 31 -14.78 -13.99 -10.01
C GLU A 31 -13.24 -14.04 -10.10
N VAL A 32 -12.62 -13.16 -10.91
CA VAL A 32 -11.15 -13.05 -11.01
C VAL A 32 -10.48 -12.75 -9.68
N LEU A 33 -11.14 -12.04 -8.76
CA LEU A 33 -10.60 -11.70 -7.45
C LEU A 33 -10.40 -12.94 -6.57
N TRP A 34 -11.27 -13.94 -6.67
CA TRP A 34 -11.11 -15.21 -5.95
C TRP A 34 -9.94 -16.02 -6.54
N SER A 35 -9.76 -15.98 -7.85
CA SER A 35 -8.60 -16.59 -8.51
C SER A 35 -7.29 -15.94 -8.06
N ILE A 36 -7.26 -14.61 -7.99
CA ILE A 36 -6.11 -13.85 -7.45
C ILE A 36 -5.85 -14.21 -5.98
N LYS A 37 -6.90 -14.29 -5.15
CA LYS A 37 -6.77 -14.71 -3.74
C LYS A 37 -6.22 -16.13 -3.63
N GLY A 38 -6.68 -17.06 -4.47
CA GLY A 38 -6.17 -18.43 -4.54
C GLY A 38 -4.70 -18.49 -4.95
N LEU A 39 -4.31 -17.72 -5.99
CA LEU A 39 -2.94 -17.62 -6.47
C LEU A 39 -1.98 -17.15 -5.37
N PHE A 40 -2.33 -16.10 -4.64
CA PHE A 40 -1.47 -15.55 -3.60
C PHE A 40 -1.60 -16.28 -2.26
N GLY A 41 -2.70 -17.00 -2.00
CA GLY A 41 -2.92 -17.69 -0.72
C GLY A 41 -2.92 -16.73 0.48
N CYS A 42 -3.34 -15.47 0.28
CA CYS A 42 -3.40 -14.44 1.32
C CYS A 42 -4.46 -13.39 1.02
N GLY A 43 -4.60 -12.40 1.92
CA GLY A 43 -5.49 -11.27 1.69
C GLY A 43 -6.98 -11.55 1.91
N GLN A 44 -7.77 -10.49 1.78
CA GLN A 44 -9.20 -10.51 2.04
C GLN A 44 -9.97 -9.87 0.88
N ILE A 45 -11.18 -10.37 0.61
CA ILE A 45 -12.09 -9.79 -0.38
C ILE A 45 -13.22 -9.12 0.40
N ARG A 46 -13.52 -7.86 0.08
CA ARG A 46 -14.62 -7.10 0.70
C ARG A 46 -15.51 -6.49 -0.36
N TYR A 47 -16.81 -6.45 -0.08
CA TYR A 47 -17.79 -5.77 -0.91
C TYR A 47 -17.90 -4.28 -0.56
N SER A 48 -17.85 -3.39 -1.55
CA SER A 48 -18.18 -1.97 -1.45
C SER A 48 -19.55 -1.73 -2.06
N LYS A 49 -20.56 -1.51 -1.20
CA LYS A 49 -21.93 -1.14 -1.63
C LYS A 49 -21.93 0.17 -2.43
N LYS A 50 -21.12 1.14 -2.01
CA LYS A 50 -21.06 2.48 -2.61
C LYS A 50 -20.67 2.43 -4.08
N ASP A 51 -19.70 1.59 -4.41
CA ASP A 51 -19.12 1.53 -5.75
C ASP A 51 -19.62 0.29 -6.54
N ASN A 52 -20.51 -0.51 -5.94
CA ASN A 52 -20.94 -1.82 -6.44
C ASN A 52 -19.78 -2.68 -6.94
N THR A 53 -18.72 -2.77 -6.12
CA THR A 53 -17.47 -3.47 -6.47
C THR A 53 -17.03 -4.39 -5.34
N TYR A 54 -16.34 -5.47 -5.70
CA TYR A 54 -15.51 -6.22 -4.77
C TYR A 54 -14.07 -5.72 -4.83
N LYS A 55 -13.39 -5.74 -3.68
CA LYS A 55 -11.99 -5.37 -3.54
C LYS A 55 -11.23 -6.50 -2.86
N TYR A 56 -10.29 -7.10 -3.59
CA TYR A 56 -9.23 -7.91 -3.01
C TYR A 56 -8.17 -7.00 -2.41
N GLU A 57 -7.72 -7.25 -1.18
CA GLU A 57 -6.76 -6.42 -0.48
C GLU A 57 -5.84 -7.22 0.44
N VAL A 58 -4.55 -6.91 0.38
CA VAL A 58 -3.49 -7.42 1.26
C VAL A 58 -2.89 -6.25 2.02
N ARG A 59 -2.87 -6.34 3.35
CA ARG A 59 -2.33 -5.31 4.26
C ARG A 59 -1.28 -5.83 5.24
N SER A 60 -1.18 -7.15 5.42
CA SER A 60 -0.11 -7.73 6.27
C SER A 60 1.23 -7.43 5.63
N LEU A 61 2.16 -6.89 6.41
CA LEU A 61 3.53 -6.63 5.93
C LEU A 61 4.24 -7.93 5.58
N GLU A 62 3.95 -8.99 6.33
CA GLU A 62 4.49 -10.34 6.10
C GLU A 62 4.02 -10.88 4.74
N ASP A 63 2.71 -10.83 4.44
CA ASP A 63 2.20 -11.26 3.13
C ASP A 63 2.67 -10.34 1.99
N LEU A 64 2.76 -9.03 2.22
CA LEU A 64 3.25 -8.09 1.20
C LEU A 64 4.69 -8.40 0.80
N ASN A 65 5.58 -8.57 1.78
CA ASN A 65 7.01 -8.84 1.53
C ASN A 65 7.27 -10.30 1.16
N GLY A 66 6.49 -11.26 1.69
CA GLY A 66 6.71 -12.68 1.50
C GLY A 66 6.01 -13.29 0.28
N LYS A 67 4.93 -12.67 -0.22
CA LYS A 67 4.10 -13.24 -1.30
C LYS A 67 3.88 -12.26 -2.45
N ILE A 68 3.44 -11.04 -2.14
CA ILE A 68 3.05 -10.08 -3.19
C ILE A 68 4.27 -9.53 -3.93
N ILE A 69 5.22 -8.91 -3.23
CA ILE A 69 6.42 -8.32 -3.83
C ILE A 69 7.25 -9.38 -4.59
N PRO A 70 7.52 -10.58 -4.03
CA PRO A 70 8.27 -11.62 -4.73
C PRO A 70 7.62 -12.05 -6.05
N HIS A 71 6.29 -12.10 -6.14
CA HIS A 71 5.61 -12.40 -7.39
C HIS A 71 5.91 -11.36 -8.47
N PHE A 72 5.81 -10.08 -8.16
CA PHE A 72 6.09 -9.02 -9.15
C PHE A 72 7.60 -8.82 -9.43
N ASN A 73 8.48 -9.31 -8.56
CA ASN A 73 9.91 -9.39 -8.87
C ASN A 73 10.19 -10.54 -9.85
N LYS A 74 9.53 -11.69 -9.67
CA LYS A 74 9.66 -12.85 -10.55
C LYS A 74 8.96 -12.64 -11.90
N PHE A 75 7.83 -11.93 -11.90
CA PHE A 75 7.02 -11.61 -13.06
C PHE A 75 6.81 -10.09 -13.15
N PRO A 76 7.83 -9.34 -13.63
CA PRO A 76 7.75 -7.89 -13.72
C PRO A 76 6.62 -7.43 -14.65
N LEU A 77 5.99 -6.32 -14.28
CA LEU A 77 5.04 -5.65 -15.15
C LEU A 77 5.80 -4.98 -16.31
N LEU A 78 5.26 -5.08 -17.52
CA LEU A 78 5.88 -4.44 -18.70
C LEU A 78 5.60 -2.93 -18.80
N SER A 79 4.69 -2.41 -17.98
CA SER A 79 4.32 -0.99 -17.96
C SER A 79 5.15 -0.20 -16.95
N SER A 80 5.02 1.13 -17.00
CA SER A 80 5.60 2.05 -16.01
C SER A 80 5.22 1.73 -14.56
N LYS A 81 4.16 0.92 -14.36
CA LYS A 81 3.70 0.43 -13.06
C LYS A 81 4.73 -0.43 -12.34
N GLN A 82 5.71 -1.00 -13.04
CA GLN A 82 6.80 -1.72 -12.39
C GLN A 82 7.63 -0.80 -11.47
N LYS A 83 7.83 0.47 -11.86
CA LYS A 83 8.50 1.46 -11.00
C LYS A 83 7.73 1.72 -9.70
N GLU A 84 6.40 1.64 -9.75
CA GLU A 84 5.57 1.71 -8.54
C GLU A 84 5.77 0.49 -7.64
N VAL A 85 5.90 -0.71 -8.23
CA VAL A 85 6.20 -1.95 -7.48
C VAL A 85 7.54 -1.84 -6.78
N GLU A 86 8.58 -1.40 -7.49
CA GLU A 86 9.94 -1.25 -6.95
C GLU A 86 9.97 -0.28 -5.78
N THR A 87 9.37 0.91 -5.94
CA THR A 87 9.29 1.90 -4.87
C THR A 87 8.46 1.39 -3.69
N PHE A 88 7.35 0.70 -3.96
CA PHE A 88 6.52 0.08 -2.92
C PHE A 88 7.27 -1.02 -2.16
N SER A 89 8.13 -1.78 -2.84
CA SER A 89 9.01 -2.77 -2.23
C SER A 89 9.99 -2.12 -1.25
N VAL A 90 10.61 -1.00 -1.64
CA VAL A 90 11.49 -0.22 -0.75
C VAL A 90 10.72 0.28 0.47
N ILE A 91 9.52 0.86 0.28
CA ILE A 91 8.67 1.31 1.38
C ILE A 91 8.33 0.15 2.33
N CYS A 92 7.88 -0.99 1.81
CA CYS A 92 7.55 -2.15 2.64
C CYS A 92 8.76 -2.67 3.43
N SER A 93 9.95 -2.66 2.83
CA SER A 93 11.19 -3.04 3.48
C SER A 93 11.55 -2.08 4.63
N LYS A 94 11.46 -0.77 4.41
CA LYS A 94 11.68 0.24 5.48
C LYS A 94 10.67 0.12 6.62
N VAL A 95 9.41 -0.17 6.30
CA VAL A 95 8.38 -0.39 7.33
C VAL A 95 8.68 -1.68 8.11
N LEU A 96 9.05 -2.77 7.43
CA LEU A 96 9.44 -4.04 8.05
C LEU A 96 10.64 -3.87 8.99
N ASN A 97 11.63 -3.07 8.58
CA ASN A 97 12.82 -2.70 9.37
C ASN A 97 12.53 -1.67 10.48
N LYS A 98 11.25 -1.31 10.70
CA LYS A 98 10.81 -0.36 11.73
C LYS A 98 11.38 1.06 11.57
N GLU A 99 11.87 1.44 10.39
CA GLU A 99 12.43 2.77 10.14
C GLU A 99 11.38 3.88 10.28
N HIS A 100 10.10 3.56 9.97
CA HIS A 100 8.94 4.43 10.16
C HIS A 100 8.67 4.84 11.62
N LEU A 101 9.34 4.23 12.60
CA LEU A 101 9.27 4.62 14.02
C LEU A 101 10.19 5.79 14.37
N LYS A 102 11.04 6.22 13.42
CA LYS A 102 11.90 7.42 13.50
C LYS A 102 11.36 8.50 12.57
N ALA A 103 11.51 9.76 12.95
CA ALA A 103 10.96 10.88 12.18
C ALA A 103 11.57 10.96 10.78
N GLU A 104 12.88 10.74 10.66
CA GLU A 104 13.64 10.76 9.40
C GLU A 104 13.18 9.64 8.47
N GLY A 105 13.15 8.40 8.97
CA GLY A 105 12.73 7.23 8.19
C GLY A 105 11.27 7.33 7.74
N LEU A 106 10.39 7.87 8.59
CA LEU A 106 9.00 8.13 8.20
C LEU A 106 8.89 9.24 7.14
N LYS A 107 9.67 10.32 7.27
CA LYS A 107 9.72 11.39 6.27
C LYS A 107 10.13 10.85 4.91
N GLU A 108 11.18 10.02 4.84
CA GLU A 108 11.59 9.35 3.59
C GLU A 108 10.47 8.50 2.98
N ILE A 109 9.77 7.71 3.81
CA ILE A 109 8.64 6.88 3.34
C ILE A 109 7.51 7.75 2.77
N ILE A 110 7.21 8.89 3.40
CA ILE A 110 6.21 9.84 2.91
C ILE A 110 6.67 10.41 1.56
N GLU A 111 7.90 10.90 1.47
CA GLU A 111 8.48 11.45 0.24
C GLU A 111 8.40 10.45 -0.93
N MET A 112 8.91 9.23 -0.75
CA MET A 112 8.85 8.17 -1.76
C MET A 112 7.42 7.78 -2.12
N SER A 113 6.51 7.76 -1.16
CA SER A 113 5.12 7.43 -1.46
C SER A 113 4.49 8.49 -2.36
N PHE A 114 4.74 9.78 -2.09
CA PHE A 114 4.15 10.89 -2.86
C PHE A 114 4.84 11.14 -4.20
N SER A 115 6.07 10.66 -4.42
CA SER A 115 6.74 10.71 -5.73
C SER A 115 6.19 9.67 -6.73
N LEU A 116 5.38 8.72 -6.28
CA LEU A 116 4.68 7.77 -7.15
C LEU A 116 3.62 8.48 -8.00
N ASN A 117 3.54 8.13 -9.29
CA ASN A 117 2.44 8.47 -10.21
C ASN A 117 1.13 7.81 -9.75
N SER A 118 0.61 8.31 -8.64
CA SER A 118 -0.59 7.79 -8.02
C SER A 118 -1.76 8.49 -8.69
N GLY A 119 -2.27 7.93 -9.78
CA GLY A 119 -3.54 8.33 -10.40
C GLY A 119 -4.77 8.13 -9.51
N GLY A 120 -4.58 8.00 -8.19
CA GLY A 120 -5.61 7.86 -7.18
C GLY A 120 -5.65 9.07 -6.26
N SER A 121 -6.85 9.47 -5.85
CA SER A 121 -7.04 10.56 -4.91
C SER A 121 -6.47 10.22 -3.53
N ARG A 122 -5.60 11.09 -3.01
CA ARG A 122 -5.11 11.00 -1.64
C ARG A 122 -6.04 11.77 -0.73
N ARG A 123 -6.35 11.19 0.44
CA ARG A 123 -7.20 11.85 1.45
C ARG A 123 -6.53 13.08 2.06
N TYR A 124 -5.21 13.07 2.15
CA TYR A 124 -4.42 14.12 2.76
C TYR A 124 -3.28 14.54 1.82
N SER A 125 -2.97 15.84 1.79
CA SER A 125 -1.80 16.34 1.06
C SER A 125 -0.51 15.93 1.77
N LYS A 126 0.60 15.98 1.04
CA LYS A 126 1.94 15.69 1.58
C LYS A 126 2.28 16.65 2.72
N GLU A 127 2.02 17.93 2.50
CA GLU A 127 2.30 19.03 3.44
C GLU A 127 1.50 18.83 4.73
N TYR A 128 0.22 18.46 4.62
CA TYR A 128 -0.61 18.18 5.77
C TYR A 128 -0.07 17.00 6.58
N ILE A 129 0.29 15.88 5.92
CA ILE A 129 0.84 14.71 6.61
C ILE A 129 2.17 15.07 7.31
N LEU A 130 3.08 15.77 6.62
CA LEU A 130 4.35 16.20 7.20
C LEU A 130 4.15 17.15 8.40
N SER A 131 3.13 18.02 8.37
CA SER A 131 2.80 18.91 9.50
C SER A 131 2.36 18.16 10.77
N LYS A 132 1.94 16.89 10.64
CA LYS A 132 1.52 16.03 11.77
C LYS A 132 2.64 15.14 12.30
N LEU A 133 3.83 15.21 11.70
CA LEU A 133 4.99 14.46 12.13
C LEU A 133 5.44 14.97 13.49
N LYS A 134 5.55 14.04 14.44
CA LYS A 134 6.20 14.32 15.73
C LYS A 134 7.70 14.04 15.59
N ILE A 135 8.49 15.03 15.96
CA ILE A 135 9.95 14.95 16.06
C ILE A 135 10.29 14.42 17.46
#